data_AF-A0A7M2ZMC5-F1
#
_entry.id   AF-A0A7M2ZMC5-F1
#
_cell.length_a   1.000
_cell.length_b   1.000
_cell.length_c   1.000
_cell.angle_alpha   90.00
_cell.angle_beta   90.00
_cell.angle_gamma   90.00
#
_symmetry.space_group_name_H-M   'P 1'
#
loop_
_entity.id
_entity.type
_entity.pdbx_description
1 polymer ?
#
loop_
_entity_poly.entity_id
_entity_poly.type
_entity_poly.pdbx_seq_one_letter_code
_entity_poly.pdbx_strand_id
1 'polypeptide(L)' 'VGQGSRLVLRVEQDRGSVRVRWGNEPQQQCLVDYALGPRETTPPVLQLACRPASAADRERTL' A
#
# COMPACT_ATOMS: atom_id res chain seq x y z
N VAL A 1 -0.29 -8.84 -6.23
CA VAL A 1 -1.70 -8.39 -6.31
C VAL A 1 -2.50 -9.55 -6.88
N GLY A 2 -3.60 -9.93 -6.23
CA GLY A 2 -4.42 -11.05 -6.68
C GLY A 2 -5.43 -10.65 -7.75
N GLN A 3 -6.33 -11.57 -8.05
CA GLN A 3 -7.48 -11.31 -8.93
C GLN A 3 -8.35 -10.20 -8.33
N GLY A 4 -8.83 -9.28 -9.17
CA GLY A 4 -9.69 -8.17 -8.74
C GLY A 4 -8.99 -7.05 -7.96
N SER A 5 -7.67 -6.89 -8.09
CA SER A 5 -6.90 -5.79 -7.50
C SER A 5 -6.98 -5.71 -5.97
N ARG A 6 -7.06 -6.87 -5.29
CA ARG A 6 -7.13 -6.97 -3.83
C ARG A 6 -5.82 -7.42 -3.19
N LEU A 7 -5.58 -6.90 -1.98
CA LEU A 7 -4.47 -7.23 -1.10
C LEU A 7 -5.03 -7.54 0.29
N VAL A 8 -4.54 -8.61 0.91
CA VAL A 8 -4.80 -8.94 2.32
C VAL A 8 -3.47 -8.81 3.04
N LEU A 9 -3.41 -7.94 4.04
CA LEU A 9 -2.18 -7.57 4.74
C LEU A 9 -2.40 -7.66 6.25
N ARG A 10 -1.34 -8.02 6.98
CA ARG A 10 -1.24 -7.80 8.42
C ARG A 10 -0.17 -6.77 8.66
N VAL A 11 -0.51 -5.72 9.40
CA VAL A 11 0.36 -4.59 9.68
C VAL A 11 0.45 -4.39 11.18
N GLU A 12 1.61 -3.95 11.64
CA GLU A 12 1.84 -3.64 13.05
C GLU A 12 1.41 -2.20 13.39
N GLN A 13 1.60 -1.27 12.44
CA GLN A 13 1.24 0.13 12.58
C GLN A 13 -0.15 0.39 12.02
N ASP A 14 -0.92 1.25 12.68
CA ASP A 14 -2.25 1.63 12.21
C ASP A 14 -2.21 2.62 11.04
N ARG A 15 -1.05 3.22 10.74
CA ARG A 15 -0.88 4.15 9.61
C ARG A 15 0.44 3.89 8.90
N GLY A 16 0.44 4.01 7.58
CA GLY A 16 1.65 3.88 6.80
C GLY A 16 1.39 3.88 5.30
N SER A 17 2.41 3.45 4.54
CA SER A 17 2.34 3.34 3.09
C SER A 17 2.75 1.93 2.66
N VAL A 18 1.97 1.33 1.76
CA VAL A 18 2.29 0.05 1.11
C VAL A 18 2.79 0.34 -0.30
N ARG A 19 3.99 -0.14 -0.63
CA ARG A 19 4.52 -0.10 -2.00
C ARG A 19 4.14 -1.37 -2.74
N VAL A 20 3.34 -1.22 -3.78
CA VAL A 20 3.01 -2.31 -4.71
C VAL A 20 3.97 -2.22 -5.89
N ARG A 21 4.72 -3.29 -6.16
CA ARG A 21 5.67 -3.36 -7.28
C ARG A 21 5.32 -4.56 -8.16
N TRP A 22 5.30 -4.36 -9.47
CA TRP A 22 5.20 -5.43 -10.48
C TRP A 22 6.33 -5.38 -11.52
N GLY A 23 7.27 -4.44 -11.34
CA GLY A 23 8.48 -4.33 -12.13
C GLY A 23 9.46 -3.34 -11.50
N ASN A 24 10.46 -2.94 -12.28
CA ASN A 24 11.56 -2.08 -11.81
C ASN A 24 11.45 -0.64 -12.31
N GLU A 25 10.64 -0.39 -13.34
CA GLU A 25 10.42 0.96 -13.85
C GLU A 25 9.57 1.79 -12.90
N PRO A 26 9.73 3.14 -12.87
CA PRO A 26 8.94 4.01 -11.99
C PRO A 26 7.43 3.84 -12.15
N GLN A 27 6.95 3.58 -13.37
CA GLN A 27 5.53 3.37 -13.68
C GLN A 27 5.05 1.96 -13.34
N GLN A 28 5.96 1.05 -12.99
CA GLN A 28 5.66 -0.34 -12.63
C GLN A 28 5.53 -0.55 -11.11
N GLN A 29 5.21 0.53 -10.42
CA GLN A 29 4.99 0.55 -8.99
C GLN A 29 4.04 1.67 -8.59
N CYS A 30 3.34 1.47 -7.48
CA CYS A 30 2.48 2.48 -6.90
C CYS A 30 2.49 2.40 -5.37
N LEU A 31 2.05 3.48 -4.73
CA LEU A 31 1.95 3.60 -3.28
C LEU A 31 0.48 3.67 -2.87
N VAL A 32 0.16 2.97 -1.79
CA VAL A 32 -1.14 3.03 -1.13
C VAL A 32 -0.90 3.52 0.29
N ASP A 33 -1.35 4.73 0.60
CA ASP A 33 -1.32 5.23 1.97
C ASP A 33 -2.56 4.73 2.71
N TYR A 34 -2.37 4.13 3.88
CA TYR A 34 -3.45 3.56 4.69
C TYR A 34 -3.50 4.18 6.08
N ALA A 35 -4.70 4.23 6.62
CA ALA A 35 -4.97 4.52 8.01
C ALA A 35 -6.08 3.58 8.49
N LEU A 36 -5.79 2.79 9.52
CA LEU A 36 -6.74 1.94 10.21
C LEU A 36 -7.47 2.77 11.27
N GLY A 37 -8.74 2.42 11.48
CA GLY A 37 -9.50 2.87 12.64
C GLY A 37 -9.07 2.11 13.90
N PRO A 38 -9.83 2.24 15.00
CA PRO A 38 -9.66 1.43 16.21
C PRO A 38 -9.61 -0.07 15.89
N ARG A 39 -8.93 -0.85 16.74
CA ARG A 39 -8.86 -2.32 16.57
C ARG A 39 -10.24 -2.94 16.80
N GLU A 40 -10.80 -3.49 15.73
CA GLU A 40 -12.06 -4.23 15.72
C GLU A 40 -11.81 -5.74 15.64
N THR A 41 -12.82 -6.55 16.00
CA THR A 41 -12.77 -8.02 15.85
C THR A 41 -12.80 -8.46 14.38
N THR A 42 -13.35 -7.61 13.50
CA THR A 42 -13.43 -7.87 12.06
C THR A 42 -12.40 -7.02 11.31
N PRO A 43 -11.55 -7.61 10.46
CA PRO A 43 -10.61 -6.83 9.64
C PRO A 43 -11.36 -5.85 8.72
N PRO A 44 -11.02 -4.55 8.73
CA PRO A 44 -11.66 -3.59 7.85
C PRO A 44 -11.25 -3.82 6.39
N VAL A 45 -12.17 -3.52 5.47
CA VAL A 45 -11.87 -3.47 4.03
C VAL A 45 -11.72 -2.02 3.62
N LEU A 46 -10.54 -1.66 3.10
CA LEU A 46 -10.25 -0.32 2.61
C LEU A 46 -10.27 -0.28 1.08
N GLN A 47 -10.94 0.73 0.52
CA GLN A 47 -10.87 1.05 -0.90
C GLN A 47 -10.02 2.30 -1.07
N LEU A 48 -8.78 2.12 -1.51
CA LEU A 48 -7.78 3.18 -1.55
C LEU A 48 -7.22 3.31 -2.96
N ALA A 49 -6.91 4.54 -3.37
CA ALA A 49 -6.24 4.79 -4.63
C ALA A 49 -4.78 4.34 -4.55
N CYS A 50 -4.29 3.70 -5.63
CA CYS A 50 -2.85 3.48 -5.80
C CYS A 50 -2.26 4.65 -6.56
N ARG A 51 -1.54 5.53 -5.88
CA ARG A 51 -0.89 6.69 -6.50
C ARG A 51 0.44 6.27 -7.13
N PRO A 52 0.86 6.87 -8.26
CA PRO A 52 2.18 6.61 -8.83
C PRO A 52 3.26 6.80 -7.78
N ALA A 53 4.19 5.86 -7.67
CA ALA A 53 5.35 6.05 -6.80
C ALA A 53 6.28 7.04 -7.48
N SER A 54 6.43 8.22 -6.89
CA SER A 54 7.28 9.27 -7.46
C SER A 54 8.76 8.86 -7.39
N ALA A 55 9.63 9.47 -8.20
CA ALA A 55 11.07 9.24 -8.11
C ALA A 55 11.61 9.53 -6.69
N ALA A 56 11.03 10.49 -5.97
CA ALA A 56 11.40 10.86 -4.60
C ALA A 56 11.10 9.77 -3.55
N ASP A 57 10.17 8.86 -3.83
CA ASP A 57 9.86 7.77 -2.90
C ASP A 57 10.94 6.67 -2.91
N ARG A 58 11.82 6.61 -3.92
CA ARG A 58 12.92 5.62 -3.98
C ARG A 58 13.98 5.82 -2.90
N GLU A 59 14.16 7.04 -2.39
CA GLU A 59 15.30 7.41 -1.54
C GLU A 59 15.06 7.20 -0.03
N ARG A 60 13.82 6.96 0.40
CA ARG A 60 13.47 6.75 1.83
C ARG A 60 13.66 5.31 2.33
N THR A 61 14.40 4.48 1.61
CA THR A 61 14.64 3.06 1.95
C THR A 61 16.13 2.68 1.95
N LEU A 62 17.03 3.67 1.89
CA LEU A 62 18.47 3.48 2.10
C LEU A 62 18.89 4.03 3.46
#